data_AF-A0A7X9Q9S0-F1
#
_entry.id   AF-A0A7X9Q9S0-F1
#
_cell.length_a   1.000
_cell.length_b   1.000
_cell.length_c   1.000
_cell.angle_alpha   90.00
_cell.angle_beta   90.00
_cell.angle_gamma   90.00
#
_symmetry.space_group_name_H-M   'P 1'
#
loop_
_entity.id
_entity.type
_entity.pdbx_description
1 polymer ?
#
loop_
_entity_poly.entity_id
_entity_poly.type
_entity_poly.pdbx_seq_one_letter_code
_entity_poly.pdbx_strand_id
1 'polypeptide(L)' 'MKLISWNVNGFRAILKKGFEDIFKEFDADMFCIQESKMQEGQADFNPEGYHSFYNYAEKKGYSGTIIYTKKEPLNVFYE' A
#
# COMPACT_ATOMS: atom_id res chain seq x y z
N MET A 1 -15.39 -0.14 -11.50
CA MET A 1 -14.56 0.42 -10.43
C MET A 1 -14.42 -0.64 -9.34
N LYS A 2 -13.19 -1.09 -9.06
CA LYS A 2 -12.85 -2.12 -8.08
C LYS A 2 -11.96 -1.53 -7.00
N LEU A 3 -12.42 -1.62 -5.75
CA LEU A 3 -11.72 -1.11 -4.57
C LEU A 3 -11.38 -2.29 -3.68
N ILE A 4 -10.12 -2.37 -3.25
CA ILE A 4 -9.67 -3.39 -2.30
C ILE A 4 -9.14 -2.70 -1.06
N SER A 5 -9.56 -3.20 0.10
CA SER A 5 -9.04 -2.77 1.40
C SER A 5 -8.58 -4.01 2.15
N TRP A 6 -7.30 -4.06 2.51
CA TRP A 6 -6.70 -5.23 3.13
C TRP A 6 -5.77 -4.84 4.27
N ASN A 7 -6.11 -5.31 5.47
CA ASN A 7 -5.20 -5.33 6.61
C ASN A 7 -4.24 -6.51 6.47
N VAL A 8 -2.94 -6.21 6.37
CA VAL A 8 -1.91 -7.20 6.05
C VAL A 8 -1.00 -7.56 7.23
N ASN A 9 -1.15 -6.86 8.36
CA ASN A 9 -0.39 -7.09 9.59
C ASN A 9 1.15 -7.15 9.37
N GLY A 10 1.67 -6.38 8.40
CA GLY A 10 3.08 -6.34 7.99
C GLY A 10 3.30 -6.52 6.48
N PHE A 11 3.49 -5.41 5.77
CA PHE A 11 3.61 -5.38 4.31
C PHE A 11 4.85 -6.13 3.79
N ARG A 12 6.00 -5.95 4.44
CA ARG A 12 7.23 -6.69 4.10
C ARG A 12 7.07 -8.21 4.14
N ALA A 13 6.20 -8.73 5.01
CA ALA A 13 6.01 -10.16 5.15
C ALA A 13 5.21 -10.73 3.97
N ILE A 14 4.19 -10.02 3.51
CA ILE A 14 3.37 -10.45 2.38
C ILE A 14 4.03 -10.20 1.02
N LEU A 15 4.87 -9.16 0.90
CA LEU A 15 5.69 -8.94 -0.30
C LEU A 15 6.54 -10.16 -0.66
N LYS A 16 7.12 -10.81 0.34
CA LYS A 16 7.90 -12.05 0.18
C LYS A 16 7.05 -13.29 -0.12
N LYS A 17 5.72 -13.19 -0.02
CA LYS A 17 4.77 -14.30 -0.17
C LYS A 17 3.89 -14.15 -1.43
N GLY A 18 4.41 -13.50 -2.47
CA GLY A 18 3.69 -13.37 -3.75
C GLY A 18 2.61 -12.29 -3.76
N PHE A 19 2.73 -11.25 -2.92
CA PHE A 19 1.79 -10.12 -2.96
C PHE A 19 1.71 -9.49 -4.35
N GLU A 20 2.82 -9.40 -5.08
CA GLU A 20 2.83 -8.83 -6.43
C GLU A 20 1.89 -9.58 -7.39
N ASP A 21 1.86 -10.92 -7.31
CA ASP A 21 0.98 -11.74 -8.13
C ASP A 21 -0.48 -11.52 -7.76
N ILE A 22 -0.79 -11.49 -6.46
CA ILE A 22 -2.13 -11.18 -5.95
C ILE A 22 -2.57 -9.78 -6.39
N PHE A 23 -1.68 -8.80 -6.31
CA PHE A 23 -1.96 -7.42 -6.71
C PHE A 23 -2.30 -7.33 -8.19
N LYS A 24 -1.52 -7.98 -9.05
CA LYS A 24 -1.75 -8.05 -10.51
C LYS A 24 -3.03 -8.81 -10.85
N GLU A 25 -3.28 -9.94 -10.20
CA GLU A 25 -4.51 -10.74 -10.42
C GLU A 25 -5.75 -9.96 -10.00
N PHE A 26 -5.67 -9.22 -8.90
CA PHE A 26 -6.78 -8.43 -8.41
C PHE A 26 -7.08 -7.22 -9.29
N ASP A 27 -6.06 -6.62 -9.91
CA ASP A 27 -6.17 -5.51 -10.88
C ASP A 27 -7.13 -4.39 -10.44
N ALA A 28 -7.03 -3.98 -9.18
CA ALA A 28 -7.96 -3.01 -8.59
C ALA A 28 -7.74 -1.59 -9.13
N ASP A 29 -8.79 -0.77 -9.21
CA ASP A 29 -8.64 0.67 -9.51
C ASP A 29 -7.98 1.41 -8.33
N MET A 30 -8.21 0.91 -7.11
CA MET A 30 -7.55 1.35 -5.88
C MET A 30 -7.33 0.17 -4.94
N PHE A 31 -6.15 0.13 -4.32
CA PHE A 31 -5.75 -0.90 -3.37
C PHE A 31 -5.23 -0.23 -2.10
N CYS A 32 -5.96 -0.39 -1.01
CA CYS A 32 -5.67 0.20 0.28
C CYS A 32 -5.11 -0.87 1.22
N ILE A 33 -3.90 -0.65 1.73
CA ILE A 33 -3.22 -1.52 2.69
C ILE A 33 -3.26 -0.87 4.06
N GLN A 34 -3.73 -1.63 5.06
CA GLN A 34 -3.65 -1.26 6.47
C GLN A 34 -2.66 -2.14 7.20
N GLU A 35 -2.18 -1.61 8.32
CA GLU A 35 -1.15 -2.23 9.14
C GLU A 35 0.12 -2.61 8.36
N SER A 36 0.68 -1.66 7.60
CA SER A 36 1.87 -1.91 6.79
C SER A 36 3.10 -2.25 7.64
N LYS A 37 3.17 -1.75 8.88
CA LYS A 37 4.30 -1.85 9.83
C LYS A 37 5.63 -1.43 9.20
N MET A 38 5.58 -0.52 8.24
CA MET A 38 6.76 -0.03 7.52
C MET A 38 7.22 1.30 8.08
N GLN A 39 8.54 1.51 8.03
CA GLN A 39 9.17 2.83 8.11
C GLN A 39 9.68 3.25 6.73
N GLU A 40 10.01 4.52 6.58
CA GLU A 40 10.60 5.05 5.35
C GLU A 40 11.88 4.28 4.96
N GLY A 41 12.07 4.04 3.65
CA GLY A 41 13.22 3.31 3.10
C GLY A 41 13.26 1.81 3.38
N GLN A 42 12.24 1.23 4.03
CA GLN A 42 12.22 -0.19 4.39
C GLN A 42 11.80 -1.12 3.24
N ALA A 43 10.87 -0.71 2.40
CA ALA A 43 10.53 -1.43 1.18
C ALA A 43 9.76 -0.48 0.27
N ASP A 44 10.04 -0.57 -1.03
CA ASP A 44 9.30 0.14 -2.05
C ASP A 44 8.70 -0.89 -3.00
N PHE A 45 7.37 -0.95 -3.02
CA PHE A 45 6.62 -1.66 -4.06
C PHE A 45 5.98 -0.61 -4.96
N ASN A 46 6.42 -0.55 -6.21
CA ASN A 46 5.99 0.46 -7.18
C ASN A 46 5.46 -0.23 -8.43
N PRO A 47 4.20 -0.73 -8.38
CA PRO A 47 3.61 -1.41 -9.51
C PRO A 47 3.41 -0.43 -10.67
N GLU A 48 3.78 -0.88 -11.88
CA GLU A 48 3.61 -0.08 -13.10
C GLU A 48 2.14 0.31 -13.31
N GLY A 49 1.90 1.57 -13.69
CA GLY A 49 0.55 2.09 -13.94
C GLY A 49 -0.24 2.47 -12.68
N TYR A 50 0.39 2.48 -11.51
CA TYR A 50 -0.22 2.95 -10.26
C TYR A 50 0.59 4.11 -9.66
N HIS A 51 -0.15 5.03 -9.05
CA HIS A 51 0.36 6.01 -8.11
C HIS A 51 0.35 5.39 -6.71
N SER A 52 1.49 5.45 -6.02
CA SER A 52 1.67 4.89 -4.68
C SER A 52 1.79 6.01 -3.65
N PHE A 53 1.02 5.91 -2.56
CA PHE A 53 1.03 6.86 -1.45
C PHE A 53 1.26 6.10 -0.15
N TYR A 54 2.35 6.42 0.55
CA TYR A 54 2.73 5.78 1.80
C TYR A 54 2.52 6.77 2.95
N ASN A 55 1.74 6.36 3.94
CA ASN A 55 1.64 7.10 5.20
C ASN A 55 2.29 6.26 6.30
N TYR A 56 3.55 6.56 6.61
CA TYR A 56 4.33 5.81 7.59
C TYR A 56 3.89 6.15 9.02
N ALA A 57 4.00 5.18 9.93
CA ALA A 57 3.76 5.47 11.34
C ALA A 57 4.95 6.22 11.94
N GLU A 58 4.71 7.40 12.51
CA GLU A 58 5.74 8.19 13.21
C GLU A 58 6.13 7.57 14.56
N LYS A 59 5.14 7.05 15.29
CA LYS A 59 5.34 6.48 16.62
C LYS A 59 5.71 5.01 16.54
N LYS A 60 6.78 4.64 17.24
CA LYS A 60 7.19 3.24 17.39
C LYS A 60 6.05 2.41 18.00
N GLY A 61 5.71 1.29 17.35
CA GLY A 61 4.60 0.41 17.76
C GLY A 61 3.28 0.69 17.04
N TYR A 62 3.17 1.80 16.31
CA TYR A 62 2.05 2.08 15.42
C TYR A 62 2.35 1.59 14.00
N SER A 63 1.30 1.52 13.18
CA SER A 63 1.39 0.96 11.83
C SER A 63 0.87 1.95 10.80
N GLY A 64 1.57 2.04 9.67
CA GLY A 64 1.19 2.92 8.58
C GLY A 64 0.15 2.33 7.64
N THR A 65 -0.24 3.13 6.66
CA THR A 65 -1.12 2.73 5.55
C THR A 65 -0.42 2.96 4.21
N ILE A 66 -0.89 2.28 3.17
CA ILE A 66 -0.43 2.47 1.80
C ILE A 66 -1.64 2.49 0.88
N ILE A 67 -1.68 3.39 -0.09
CA ILE A 67 -2.70 3.42 -1.13
C ILE A 67 -2.03 3.33 -2.49
N TYR A 68 -2.50 2.41 -3.31
CA TYR A 68 -2.18 2.34 -4.73
C TYR A 68 -3.43 2.74 -5.53
N THR A 69 -3.28 3.58 -6.55
CA THR A 69 -4.40 3.90 -7.45
C THR A 69 -3.94 4.08 -8.89
N LYS A 70 -4.73 3.60 -9.85
CA LYS A 70 -4.46 3.76 -11.29
C LYS A 70 -4.63 5.20 -11.78
N LYS A 71 -5.43 6.00 -11.07
CA LYS A 71 -5.73 7.38 -11.45
C LYS A 71 -5.08 8.34 -10.47
N GLU A 72 -4.44 9.38 -10.98
CA GLU A 72 -3.90 10.44 -10.14
C GLU A 72 -5.03 11.08 -9.30
N PRO A 73 -4.89 11.13 -7.97
CA PRO A 73 -5.88 11.76 -7.10
C PRO A 73 -5.85 13.28 -7.27
N LEU A 74 -7.00 13.94 -7.08
CA LEU A 74 -7.09 15.41 -7.16
C LEU A 74 -6.27 16.11 -6.06
N ASN A 75 -6.22 15.51 -4.86
CA ASN A 75 -5.46 16.00 -3.72
C ASN A 75 -5.07 14.80 -2.84
N VAL A 76 -3.96 14.94 -2.11
CA VAL A 76 -3.51 13.99 -1.09
C VAL A 76 -3.12 14.77 0.15
N PHE A 77 -3.63 14.34 1.30
CA PHE A 77 -3.33 14.93 2.60
C PHE A 77 -2.78 13.85 3.52
N TYR A 78 -1.79 14.25 4.31
CA TYR A 78 -1.21 13.43 5.38
C TYR A 78 -1.55 14.09 6.72
N GLU A 79 -1.58 13.29 7.78
CA GLU A 79 -1.80 13.78 9.16
C GLU A 79 -0.53 14.41 9.74
#